data_AF-A0A3S0U6E5-F1
#
_entry.id   AF-A0A3S0U6E5-F1
#
_cell.length_a   1.000
_cell.length_b   1.000
_cell.length_c   1.000
_cell.angle_alpha   90.00
_cell.angle_beta   90.00
_cell.angle_gamma   90.00
#
_symmetry.space_group_name_H-M   'P 1'
#
loop_
_entity.id
_entity.type
_entity.pdbx_description
1 polymer ?
#
loop_
_entity_poly.entity_id
_entity_poly.type
_entity_poly.pdbx_seq_one_letter_code
_entity_poly.pdbx_strand_id
1 'polypeptide(L)'
;MLYVVHGSGTYVADPELIRKDVRLTSFSQDMVQRGHVPDSMPLGCTSRPAGQRLAELLRVAADSPVVRLHRLRLADGEPMALEFADVPLDALGGRLPDPHASLDRHLSECGHRAESAHQSIRAVNLTPEEAGHLREPVGAAALCVERLAFDARGGPVEHTETTYRADRYGFDLTVIRTPKDSVS
;
A
#
# COMPACT_ATOMS: atom_id res chain seq x y z
N MET A 1 -18.04 -1.27 -25.16
CA MET A 1 -18.98 -0.68 -26.15
C MET A 1 -18.33 0.58 -26.70
N LEU A 2 -17.82 0.54 -27.93
CA LEU A 2 -17.19 1.68 -28.62
C LEU A 2 -18.24 2.32 -29.53
N TYR A 3 -18.42 3.64 -29.46
CA TYR A 3 -19.18 4.38 -30.46
C TYR A 3 -18.21 5.26 -31.26
N VAL A 4 -18.41 5.33 -32.58
CA VAL A 4 -17.58 6.12 -33.49
C VAL A 4 -18.31 7.41 -33.80
N VAL A 5 -17.74 8.54 -33.42
CA VAL A 5 -18.16 9.87 -33.88
C VAL A 5 -17.25 10.26 -35.04
N HIS A 6 -17.81 10.38 -36.24
CA HIS A 6 -17.09 10.91 -37.39
C HIS A 6 -16.88 12.42 -37.18
N GLY A 7 -15.63 12.86 -36.97
CA GLY A 7 -15.26 14.28 -37.03
C GLY A 7 -14.67 14.93 -35.77
N SER A 8 -14.31 14.19 -34.73
CA SER A 8 -13.50 14.72 -33.62
C SER A 8 -12.66 13.58 -33.06
N GLY A 9 -11.35 13.80 -32.89
CA GLY A 9 -10.38 12.76 -32.57
C GLY A 9 -10.79 11.79 -31.47
N THR A 10 -10.21 10.58 -31.53
CA THR A 10 -10.38 9.53 -30.55
C THR A 10 -9.99 10.02 -29.15
N TYR A 11 -10.97 10.30 -28.30
CA TYR A 11 -10.72 10.49 -26.87
C TYR A 11 -10.46 9.11 -26.26
N VAL A 12 -9.24 8.90 -25.76
CA VAL A 12 -8.97 7.79 -24.85
C VAL A 12 -9.76 8.09 -23.58
N ALA A 13 -10.69 7.20 -23.23
CA ALA A 13 -11.37 7.30 -21.95
C ALA A 13 -10.29 7.27 -20.85
N ASP A 14 -10.22 8.34 -20.06
CA ASP A 14 -9.38 8.39 -18.87
C ASP A 14 -9.80 7.20 -18.00
N PRO A 15 -8.92 6.22 -17.71
CA PRO A 15 -9.28 5.09 -16.88
C PRO A 15 -9.80 5.62 -15.53
N GLU A 16 -10.92 5.07 -15.06
CA GLU A 16 -11.61 5.55 -13.87
C GLU A 16 -10.64 5.61 -12.67
N LEU A 17 -10.34 6.83 -12.20
CA LEU A 17 -9.41 7.06 -11.11
C LEU A 17 -9.94 6.38 -9.84
N ILE A 18 -9.19 5.42 -9.29
CA ILE A 18 -9.53 4.77 -8.03
C ILE A 18 -9.31 5.76 -6.89
N ARG A 19 -10.36 6.03 -6.11
CA ARG A 19 -10.29 6.92 -4.95
C ARG A 19 -10.36 6.13 -3.64
N LYS A 20 -9.27 6.15 -2.86
CA LYS A 20 -9.20 5.54 -1.54
C LYS A 20 -9.79 6.47 -0.49
N ASP A 21 -10.56 5.92 0.43
CA ASP A 21 -10.95 6.63 1.65
C ASP A 21 -10.05 6.24 2.85
N VAL A 22 -10.40 6.73 4.03
CA VAL A 22 -9.61 6.60 5.26
C VAL A 22 -9.77 5.23 5.94
N ARG A 23 -10.56 4.31 5.38
CA ARG A 23 -10.77 2.99 6.00
C ARG A 23 -9.48 2.16 5.95
N LEU A 24 -9.25 1.41 7.01
CA LEU A 24 -8.17 0.43 7.05
C LEU A 24 -8.55 -0.79 6.22
N THR A 25 -8.14 -0.78 4.96
CA THR A 25 -8.28 -1.90 4.03
C THR A 25 -6.91 -2.32 3.50
N SER A 26 -6.75 -3.63 3.26
CA SER A 26 -5.64 -4.10 2.44
C SER A 26 -5.85 -3.68 0.98
N PHE A 27 -4.79 -3.62 0.17
CA PHE A 27 -4.91 -3.30 -1.25
C PHE A 27 -5.94 -4.22 -1.94
N SER A 28 -5.89 -5.53 -1.65
CA SER A 28 -6.80 -6.49 -2.26
C SER A 28 -8.27 -6.23 -1.89
N GLN A 29 -8.54 -5.90 -0.62
CA GLN A 29 -9.88 -5.51 -0.18
C GLN A 29 -10.35 -4.22 -0.88
N ASP A 30 -9.43 -3.26 -1.03
CA ASP A 30 -9.71 -1.96 -1.65
C ASP A 30 -10.13 -2.10 -3.13
N MET A 31 -9.43 -2.96 -3.88
CA MET A 31 -9.75 -3.27 -5.27
C MET A 31 -11.08 -4.01 -5.42
N VAL A 32 -11.32 -5.04 -4.59
CA VAL A 32 -12.58 -5.81 -4.62
C VAL A 32 -13.78 -4.91 -4.31
N GLN A 33 -13.67 -4.00 -3.33
CA GLN A 33 -14.72 -3.04 -3.00
C GLN A 33 -15.07 -2.10 -4.17
N ARG A 34 -14.17 -1.95 -5.15
CA ARG A 34 -14.31 -1.08 -6.31
C ARG A 34 -14.58 -1.83 -7.61
N GLY A 35 -14.83 -3.14 -7.52
CA GLY A 35 -15.16 -3.96 -8.69
C GLY A 35 -13.96 -4.38 -9.54
N HIS A 36 -12.74 -4.19 -9.04
CA HIS A 36 -11.52 -4.63 -9.70
C HIS A 36 -11.04 -5.98 -9.16
N VAL A 37 -10.35 -6.75 -9.99
CA VAL A 37 -9.68 -8.00 -9.60
C VAL A 37 -8.26 -7.66 -9.12
N PRO A 38 -7.98 -7.74 -7.80
CA PRO A 38 -6.62 -7.53 -7.31
C PRO A 38 -5.73 -8.71 -7.65
N ASP A 39 -4.48 -8.40 -7.98
CA ASP A 39 -3.41 -9.39 -8.04
C ASP A 39 -2.11 -8.81 -7.47
N SER A 40 -1.12 -9.66 -7.24
CA SER A 40 0.20 -9.27 -6.76
C SER A 40 1.27 -10.15 -7.32
N MET A 41 2.27 -9.51 -7.93
CA MET A 41 3.47 -10.18 -8.42
C MET A 41 4.63 -9.88 -7.48
N PRO A 42 5.14 -10.89 -6.74
CA PRO A 42 6.33 -10.72 -5.92
C PRO A 42 7.56 -10.35 -6.74
N LEU A 43 8.26 -9.33 -6.30
CA LEU A 43 9.54 -8.89 -6.85
C LEU A 43 10.70 -9.29 -5.94
N GLY A 44 10.45 -9.53 -4.65
CA GLY A 44 11.43 -10.04 -3.71
C GLY A 44 10.85 -10.33 -2.33
N CYS A 45 11.45 -11.27 -1.62
CA CYS A 45 11.15 -11.56 -0.22
C CYS A 45 12.45 -11.93 0.49
N THR A 46 12.87 -11.12 1.45
CA THR A 46 14.12 -11.33 2.20
C THR A 46 13.90 -11.13 3.69
N SER A 47 14.75 -11.73 4.52
CA SER A 47 14.83 -11.43 5.95
C SER A 47 16.17 -10.76 6.25
N ARG A 48 16.14 -9.71 7.05
CA ARG A 48 17.33 -8.96 7.48
C ARG A 48 17.15 -8.39 8.88
N PRO A 49 18.22 -8.05 9.60
CA PRO A 49 18.12 -7.25 10.80
C PRO A 49 17.36 -5.94 10.53
N ALA A 50 16.50 -5.54 11.46
CA ALA A 50 15.69 -4.32 11.35
C ALA A 50 16.56 -3.07 11.07
N GLY A 51 17.72 -2.97 11.72
CA GLY A 51 18.48 -1.73 11.80
C GLY A 51 17.75 -0.67 12.63
N GLN A 52 18.35 0.51 12.81
CA GLN A 52 17.85 1.52 13.75
C GLN A 52 16.45 2.03 13.38
N ARG A 53 16.25 2.48 12.13
CA ARG A 53 14.97 3.08 11.70
C ARG A 53 13.78 2.13 11.87
N LEU A 54 13.89 0.89 11.38
CA LEU A 54 12.78 -0.06 11.50
C LEU A 54 12.61 -0.56 12.93
N ALA A 55 13.69 -0.68 13.70
CA ALA A 55 13.61 -1.04 15.12
C ALA A 55 12.78 -0.02 15.93
N GLU A 56 12.98 1.27 15.68
CA GLU A 56 12.19 2.33 16.31
C GLU A 56 10.71 2.27 15.88
N LEU A 57 10.44 2.13 14.58
CA LEU A 57 9.07 2.07 14.06
C LEU A 57 8.30 0.83 14.53
N LEU A 58 8.93 -0.33 14.44
CA LEU A 58 8.34 -1.64 14.77
C LEU A 58 8.53 -2.02 16.24
N ARG A 59 9.17 -1.17 17.05
CA ARG A 59 9.43 -1.41 18.48
C ARG A 59 10.08 -2.77 18.75
N VAL A 60 11.06 -3.12 17.94
CA VAL A 60 11.90 -4.33 18.06
C VAL A 60 13.35 -3.96 18.30
N ALA A 61 14.22 -4.93 18.59
CA ALA A 61 15.66 -4.65 18.67
C ALA A 61 16.26 -4.48 17.26
N ALA A 62 17.35 -3.71 17.13
CA ALA A 62 17.98 -3.42 15.85
C ALA A 62 18.51 -4.67 15.11
N ASP A 63 18.82 -5.72 15.84
CA ASP A 63 19.24 -7.03 15.35
C ASP A 63 18.08 -8.01 15.10
N SER A 64 16.86 -7.65 15.51
CA SER A 64 15.69 -8.50 15.33
C SER A 64 15.41 -8.72 13.84
N PRO A 65 15.06 -9.97 13.44
CA PRO A 65 14.79 -10.28 12.05
C PRO A 65 13.47 -9.64 11.59
N VAL A 66 13.55 -8.90 10.49
CA VAL A 66 12.43 -8.29 9.79
C VAL A 66 12.39 -8.83 8.36
N VAL A 67 11.22 -9.30 7.95
CA VAL A 67 10.94 -9.72 6.59
C VAL A 67 10.59 -8.50 5.77
N ARG A 68 11.29 -8.29 4.65
CA ARG A 68 10.94 -7.32 3.62
C ARG A 68 10.34 -8.04 2.42
N LEU A 69 9.07 -7.78 2.15
CA LEU A 69 8.34 -8.24 0.98
C LEU A 69 8.19 -7.07 -0.01
N HIS A 70 8.64 -7.26 -1.26
CA HIS A 70 8.51 -6.30 -2.34
C HIS A 70 7.56 -6.86 -3.40
N ARG A 71 6.49 -6.12 -3.73
CA ARG A 71 5.43 -6.58 -4.63
C ARG A 71 5.03 -5.49 -5.62
N LEU A 72 4.77 -5.91 -6.86
CA LEU A 72 3.97 -5.15 -7.80
C LEU A 72 2.49 -5.47 -7.56
N ARG A 73 1.71 -4.46 -7.22
CA ARG A 73 0.26 -4.55 -7.02
C ARG A 73 -0.46 -4.31 -8.33
N LEU A 74 -1.42 -5.17 -8.66
CA LEU A 74 -2.13 -5.17 -9.93
C LEU A 74 -3.63 -5.02 -9.69
N ALA A 75 -4.32 -4.35 -10.61
CA ALA A 75 -5.78 -4.34 -10.71
C ALA A 75 -6.15 -4.65 -12.16
N ASP A 76 -6.97 -5.68 -12.37
CA ASP A 76 -7.37 -6.16 -13.70
C ASP A 76 -6.18 -6.44 -14.64
N GLY A 77 -5.06 -6.89 -14.06
CA GLY A 77 -3.81 -7.18 -14.78
C GLY A 77 -2.92 -5.96 -15.06
N GLU A 78 -3.33 -4.75 -14.68
CA GLU A 78 -2.55 -3.53 -14.86
C GLU A 78 -1.79 -3.13 -13.58
N PRO A 79 -0.50 -2.70 -13.69
CA PRO A 79 0.28 -2.15 -12.59
C PRO A 79 -0.40 -0.96 -11.91
N MET A 80 -0.55 -1.02 -10.59
CA MET A 80 -1.16 0.05 -9.79
C MET A 80 -0.16 0.68 -8.82
N ALA A 81 0.65 -0.16 -8.16
CA ALA A 81 1.58 0.30 -7.15
C ALA A 81 2.76 -0.65 -6.95
N LEU A 82 3.87 -0.09 -6.46
CA LEU A 82 4.99 -0.85 -5.90
C LEU A 82 4.91 -0.77 -4.38
N GLU A 83 4.97 -1.91 -3.72
CA GLU A 83 4.82 -2.02 -2.28
C GLU A 83 6.04 -2.70 -1.66
N PHE A 84 6.67 -2.02 -0.70
CA PHE A 84 7.54 -2.64 0.29
C PHE A 84 6.78 -2.80 1.60
N ALA A 85 6.74 -4.02 2.13
CA ALA A 85 6.22 -4.33 3.46
C ALA A 85 7.34 -4.92 4.33
N ASP A 86 7.63 -4.25 5.45
CA ASP A 86 8.55 -4.67 6.48
C ASP A 86 7.76 -5.18 7.70
N VAL A 87 7.95 -6.45 8.05
CA VAL A 87 7.20 -7.15 9.11
C VAL A 87 8.16 -7.90 10.04
N PRO A 88 8.05 -7.77 11.38
CA PRO A 88 8.82 -8.59 12.30
C PRO A 88 8.60 -10.09 12.03
N LEU A 89 9.67 -10.88 11.94
CA LEU A 89 9.55 -12.31 11.62
C LEU A 89 8.70 -13.08 12.64
N ASP A 90 8.76 -12.68 13.90
CA ASP A 90 7.95 -13.28 14.98
C ASP A 90 6.45 -13.06 14.76
N ALA A 91 6.05 -11.91 14.21
CA ALA A 91 4.65 -11.63 13.87
C ALA A 91 4.12 -12.50 12.72
N LEU A 92 5.03 -13.11 11.94
CA LEU A 92 4.73 -14.07 10.87
C LEU A 92 4.79 -15.53 11.35
N GLY A 93 4.95 -15.76 12.66
CA GLY A 93 5.10 -17.10 13.23
C GLY A 93 6.50 -17.68 13.03
N GLY A 94 7.53 -16.83 12.91
CA GLY A 94 8.93 -17.25 12.88
C GLY A 94 9.42 -17.78 11.52
N ARG A 95 8.63 -17.64 10.45
CA ARG A 95 8.97 -18.11 9.09
C ARG A 95 8.66 -17.07 8.03
N LEU A 96 9.36 -17.17 6.89
CA LEU A 96 9.03 -16.37 5.72
C LEU A 96 7.60 -16.67 5.26
N PRO A 97 6.84 -15.64 4.86
CA PRO A 97 5.49 -15.84 4.34
C PRO A 97 5.59 -16.38 2.90
N ASP A 98 4.50 -16.98 2.41
CA ASP A 98 4.34 -17.16 0.97
C ASP A 98 4.20 -15.75 0.34
N PRO A 99 5.11 -15.34 -0.55
CA PRO A 99 5.09 -14.00 -1.10
C PRO A 99 3.86 -13.73 -1.99
N HIS A 100 3.21 -14.78 -2.50
CA HIS A 100 1.97 -14.67 -3.29
C HIS A 100 0.71 -14.60 -2.41
N ALA A 101 0.80 -14.99 -1.14
CA ALA A 101 -0.34 -15.00 -0.23
C ALA A 101 -0.69 -13.58 0.26
N SER A 102 -1.93 -13.45 0.76
CA SER A 102 -2.39 -12.24 1.44
C SER A 102 -1.66 -12.10 2.78
N LEU A 103 -0.87 -11.04 2.89
CA LEU A 103 -0.10 -10.72 4.10
C LEU A 103 -1.03 -10.35 5.27
N ASP A 104 -2.13 -9.64 4.98
CA ASP A 104 -3.14 -9.28 5.98
C ASP A 104 -3.81 -10.51 6.59
N ARG A 105 -4.13 -11.52 5.76
CA ARG A 105 -4.68 -12.80 6.24
C ARG A 105 -3.66 -13.55 7.07
N HIS A 106 -2.42 -13.70 6.59
CA HIS A 106 -1.37 -14.42 7.31
C HIS A 106 -1.08 -13.80 8.69
N LEU A 107 -1.00 -12.46 8.76
CA LEU A 107 -0.88 -11.74 10.03
C LEU A 107 -2.08 -12.00 10.94
N SER A 108 -3.30 -11.99 10.41
CA SER A 108 -4.50 -12.31 11.18
C SER A 108 -4.49 -13.74 11.73
N GLU A 109 -4.06 -14.72 10.93
CA GLU A 109 -3.93 -16.12 11.35
C GLU A 109 -2.87 -16.31 12.44
N CYS A 110 -1.83 -15.47 12.43
CA CYS A 110 -0.80 -15.43 13.48
C CYS A 110 -1.22 -14.62 14.72
N GLY A 111 -2.45 -14.07 14.75
CA GLY A 111 -2.94 -13.26 15.89
C GLY A 111 -2.44 -11.81 15.91
N HIS A 112 -1.92 -11.32 14.78
CA HIS A 112 -1.36 -9.98 14.58
C HIS A 112 -2.16 -9.15 13.56
N ARG A 113 -3.49 -9.35 13.54
CA ARG A 113 -4.39 -8.56 12.67
C ARG A 113 -4.25 -7.07 12.99
N ALA A 114 -4.08 -6.26 11.95
CA ALA A 114 -4.09 -4.80 12.09
C ALA A 114 -5.50 -4.29 12.43
N GLU A 115 -5.61 -3.52 13.50
CA GLU A 115 -6.86 -2.87 13.94
C GLU A 115 -6.84 -1.35 13.70
N SER A 116 -5.65 -0.76 13.64
CA SER A 116 -5.47 0.65 13.34
C SER A 116 -4.18 0.87 12.56
N ALA A 117 -4.04 2.04 11.93
CA ALA A 117 -2.79 2.42 11.28
C ALA A 117 -2.59 3.94 11.32
N HIS A 118 -1.34 4.36 11.41
CA HIS A 118 -0.93 5.71 11.07
C HIS A 118 -0.45 5.72 9.61
N GLN A 119 -0.89 6.70 8.82
CA GLN A 119 -0.52 6.80 7.42
C GLN A 119 -0.12 8.23 7.06
N SER A 120 0.98 8.36 6.32
CA SER A 120 1.40 9.62 5.70
C SER A 120 1.42 9.46 4.18
N ILE A 121 1.09 10.54 3.47
CA ILE A 121 1.02 10.56 2.00
C ILE A 121 1.87 11.73 1.53
N ARG A 122 2.77 11.47 0.57
CA ARG A 122 3.62 12.49 -0.05
C ARG A 122 3.64 12.33 -1.56
N ALA A 123 3.81 13.43 -2.28
CA ALA A 123 4.09 13.39 -3.70
C ALA A 123 5.56 13.00 -3.93
N VAL A 124 5.80 12.15 -4.92
CA VAL A 124 7.14 11.75 -5.39
C VAL A 124 7.17 11.71 -6.90
N ASN A 125 8.37 11.65 -7.48
CA ASN A 125 8.59 11.36 -8.89
C ASN A 125 9.18 9.96 -9.01
N LEU A 126 8.69 9.18 -9.97
CA LEU A 126 9.16 7.81 -10.18
C LEU A 126 10.62 7.79 -10.62
N THR A 127 11.40 6.94 -9.96
CA THR A 127 12.74 6.56 -10.44
C THR A 127 12.63 5.74 -11.74
N PRO A 128 13.72 5.57 -12.50
CA PRO A 128 13.69 4.74 -13.71
C PRO A 128 13.24 3.30 -13.47
N GLU A 129 13.64 2.71 -12.34
CA GLU A 129 13.25 1.34 -11.96
C GLU A 129 11.74 1.26 -11.64
N GLU A 130 11.24 2.16 -10.79
CA GLU A 130 9.82 2.19 -10.45
C GLU A 130 8.94 2.46 -11.67
N ALA A 131 9.35 3.40 -12.53
CA ALA A 131 8.67 3.72 -13.77
C ALA A 131 8.58 2.51 -14.72
N GLY A 132 9.67 1.74 -14.83
CA GLY A 132 9.69 0.50 -15.62
C GLY A 132 8.68 -0.55 -15.12
N HIS A 133 8.60 -0.76 -13.80
CA HIS A 133 7.63 -1.67 -13.21
C HIS A 133 6.18 -1.19 -13.33
N LEU A 134 5.95 0.11 -13.13
CA LEU A 134 4.62 0.72 -13.17
C LEU A 134 4.13 1.02 -14.58
N ARG A 135 4.97 0.82 -15.61
CA ARG A 135 4.70 1.15 -17.01
C ARG A 135 4.36 2.64 -17.22
N GLU A 136 5.06 3.49 -16.48
CA GLU A 136 4.93 4.95 -16.54
C GLU A 136 6.19 5.60 -17.13
N PRO A 137 6.11 6.86 -17.60
CA PRO A 137 7.29 7.63 -17.94
C PRO A 137 8.21 7.83 -16.73
N VAL A 138 9.53 7.83 -16.96
CA VAL A 138 10.51 8.19 -15.93
C VAL A 138 10.22 9.60 -15.42
N GLY A 139 10.19 9.77 -14.10
CA GLY A 139 9.87 11.04 -13.46
C GLY A 139 8.38 11.37 -13.39
N ALA A 140 7.49 10.48 -13.84
CA ALA A 140 6.04 10.66 -13.67
C ALA A 140 5.69 10.86 -12.19
N ALA A 141 4.64 11.65 -11.94
CA ALA A 141 4.18 11.92 -10.58
C ALA A 141 3.52 10.67 -9.99
N ALA A 142 3.79 10.43 -8.71
CA ALA A 142 3.24 9.32 -7.95
C ALA A 142 2.92 9.75 -6.51
N LEU A 143 2.10 8.95 -5.85
CA LEU A 143 1.80 9.10 -4.43
C LEU A 143 2.55 8.03 -3.64
N CYS A 144 3.46 8.45 -2.78
CA CYS A 144 4.11 7.55 -1.84
C CYS A 144 3.34 7.57 -0.51
N VAL A 145 2.88 6.40 -0.11
CA VAL A 145 2.05 6.17 1.07
C VAL A 145 2.88 5.34 2.05
N GLU A 146 3.26 5.96 3.16
CA GLU A 146 3.94 5.28 4.25
C GLU A 146 2.92 4.97 5.34
N ARG A 147 2.85 3.73 5.80
CA ARG A 147 1.85 3.28 6.77
C ARG A 147 2.50 2.41 7.83
N LEU A 148 2.16 2.65 9.08
CA LEU A 148 2.51 1.82 10.23
C LEU A 148 1.22 1.28 10.84
N ALA A 149 1.02 -0.04 10.77
CA ALA A 149 -0.15 -0.73 11.25
C ALA A 149 0.06 -1.30 12.66
N PHE A 150 -0.99 -1.26 13.48
CA PHE A 150 -0.98 -1.70 14.87
C PHE A 150 -2.05 -2.77 15.13
N ASP A 151 -1.72 -3.76 15.94
CA ASP A 151 -2.68 -4.77 16.39
C ASP A 151 -3.62 -4.26 17.49
N ALA A 152 -4.53 -5.12 17.94
CA ALA A 152 -5.48 -4.83 19.02
C ALA A 152 -4.82 -4.46 20.37
N ARG A 153 -3.53 -4.81 20.55
CA ARG A 153 -2.76 -4.50 21.75
C ARG A 153 -1.95 -3.20 21.60
N GLY A 154 -2.05 -2.53 20.45
CA GLY A 154 -1.29 -1.32 20.12
C GLY A 154 0.17 -1.58 19.76
N GLY A 155 0.54 -2.84 19.50
CA GLY A 155 1.86 -3.22 19.00
C GLY A 155 1.95 -3.00 17.49
N PRO A 156 3.01 -2.34 16.97
CA PRO A 156 3.20 -2.22 15.54
C PRO A 156 3.51 -3.59 14.93
N VAL A 157 2.79 -3.95 13.86
CA VAL A 157 2.89 -5.26 13.22
C VAL A 157 3.41 -5.21 11.79
N GLU A 158 3.28 -4.08 11.11
CA GLU A 158 3.67 -3.93 9.73
C GLU A 158 3.99 -2.46 9.44
N HIS A 159 5.13 -2.23 8.78
CA HIS A 159 5.43 -0.96 8.13
C HIS A 159 5.38 -1.17 6.62
N THR A 160 4.65 -0.33 5.90
CA THR A 160 4.62 -0.38 4.43
C THR A 160 4.99 0.96 3.83
N GLU A 161 5.78 0.94 2.77
CA GLU A 161 5.95 2.05 1.83
C GLU A 161 5.38 1.62 0.48
N THR A 162 4.39 2.36 -0.03
CA THR A 162 3.71 2.02 -1.27
C THR A 162 3.68 3.21 -2.21
N THR A 163 4.27 3.05 -3.39
CA THR A 163 4.27 4.06 -4.46
C THR A 163 3.16 3.73 -5.44
N TYR A 164 2.09 4.53 -5.42
CA TYR A 164 0.93 4.42 -6.32
C TYR A 164 1.07 5.35 -7.52
N ARG A 165 0.64 4.89 -8.69
CA ARG A 165 0.54 5.75 -9.87
C ARG A 165 -0.54 6.82 -9.66
N ALA A 166 -0.20 8.07 -9.94
CA ALA A 166 -1.14 9.19 -9.73
C ALA A 166 -2.24 9.28 -10.81
N ASP A 167 -2.06 8.64 -11.97
CA ASP A 167 -3.07 8.57 -13.04
C ASP A 167 -4.18 7.55 -12.73
N ARG A 168 -3.93 6.60 -11.82
CA ARG A 168 -4.88 5.52 -11.47
C ARG A 168 -5.36 5.55 -10.03
N TYR A 169 -4.68 6.25 -9.13
CA TYR A 169 -4.98 6.20 -7.69
C TYR A 169 -4.92 7.57 -7.03
N GLY A 170 -5.97 7.89 -6.26
CA GLY A 170 -6.10 9.12 -5.48
C GLY A 170 -6.69 8.86 -4.09
N PHE A 171 -6.67 9.88 -3.24
CA PHE A 171 -7.20 9.82 -1.87
C PHE A 171 -8.30 10.86 -1.66
N ASP A 172 -9.46 10.41 -1.19
CA ASP A 172 -10.58 11.24 -0.78
C ASP A 172 -10.71 11.21 0.75
N LEU A 173 -10.67 12.40 1.36
CA LEU A 173 -10.72 12.57 2.80
C LEU A 173 -11.85 13.55 3.14
N THR A 174 -12.73 13.15 4.07
CA THR A 174 -13.71 14.08 4.64
C THR A 174 -13.15 14.69 5.90
N VAL A 175 -13.02 16.02 5.91
CA VAL A 175 -12.57 16.78 7.09
C VAL A 175 -13.77 17.45 7.73
N ILE A 176 -14.04 17.10 8.98
CA ILE A 176 -15.10 17.71 9.80
C ILE A 176 -14.48 18.70 10.79
N ARG A 177 -15.16 19.83 11.01
CA ARG A 177 -14.75 20.81 12.02
C ARG A 177 -15.13 20.27 13.41
N THR A 178 -14.16 20.05 14.28
CA THR A 178 -14.45 19.77 15.70
C THR A 178 -15.04 21.03 16.34
N PRO A 179 -16.19 20.95 17.03
CA PRO A 179 -16.70 22.07 17.81
C PRO A 179 -15.62 22.53 18.80
N LYS A 180 -15.46 23.85 18.92
CA LYS A 180 -14.61 24.45 19.94
C LYS A 180 -15.36 24.22 21.25
N ASP A 181 -15.00 23.21 22.03
CA ASP A 181 -15.56 23.06 23.37
C ASP A 181 -15.35 24.40 24.10
N SER A 182 -16.48 24.95 24.52
CA SER A 182 -16.61 26.18 25.29
C SER A 182 -15.85 26.03 26.60
N VAL A 183 -14.57 26.39 26.59
CA VAL A 183 -13.85 26.73 27.81
C VAL A 183 -14.52 27.98 28.36
N SER A 184 -15.45 27.74 29.30
CA SER A 184 -15.93 28.73 30.26
C SER A 184 -14.89 28.87 31.37
#